data_AF-A0A0F9GDZ1-F1
#
_entry.id   AF-A0A0F9GDZ1-F1
#
_cell.length_a   1.000
_cell.length_b   1.000
_cell.length_c   1.000
_cell.angle_alpha   90.00
_cell.angle_beta   90.00
_cell.angle_gamma   90.00
#
_symmetry.space_group_name_H-M   'P 1'
#
loop_
_entity.id
_entity.type
_entity.pdbx_description
1 polymer ?
#
loop_
_entity_poly.entity_id
_entity_poly.type
_entity_poly.pdbx_seq_one_letter_code
_entity_poly.pdbx_strand_id
1 'polypeptide(L)'
;MSIWKHQVGSRPKVTVFERFVRGKHVLYLRWWDPEKKNWRHKSLSRGLRTGSGRIVETTAKWAIDQAQAKYDELSEPIGPPVTTESPGTTELQPETPSLPQTKRVRVHVRRRAP
;
A
#
# COMPACT_ATOMS: atom_id res chain seq x y z
N MET A 1 2.71 27.75 11.29
CA MET A 1 3.25 26.57 10.60
C MET A 1 2.20 26.03 9.64
N SER A 2 2.52 25.92 8.35
CA SER A 2 1.57 25.41 7.35
C SER A 2 1.41 23.90 7.48
N ILE A 3 0.17 23.44 7.68
CA ILE A 3 -0.18 22.02 7.73
C ILE A 3 -0.16 21.49 6.30
N TRP A 4 0.67 20.47 6.05
CA TRP A 4 0.70 19.81 4.74
C TRP A 4 -0.58 18.99 4.54
N LYS A 5 -1.21 19.14 3.36
CA LYS A 5 -2.40 18.38 2.97
C LYS A 5 -2.40 18.15 1.46
N HIS A 6 -2.93 17.00 1.05
CA HIS A 6 -3.15 16.66 -0.35
C HIS A 6 -4.49 15.95 -0.50
N GLN A 7 -5.25 16.28 -1.55
CA GLN A 7 -6.57 15.72 -1.81
C GLN A 7 -6.54 14.98 -3.15
N VAL A 8 -7.13 13.78 -3.15
CA VAL A 8 -7.34 12.96 -4.34
C VAL A 8 -8.84 12.81 -4.58
N GLY A 9 -9.27 13.15 -5.79
CA GLY A 9 -10.64 13.01 -6.24
C GLY A 9 -11.61 14.07 -5.68
N SER A 10 -12.82 14.05 -6.27
CA SER A 10 -13.96 14.86 -5.81
C SER A 10 -15.06 13.99 -5.18
N ARG A 11 -15.34 12.82 -5.77
CA ARG A 11 -16.27 11.79 -5.28
C ARG A 11 -15.84 10.43 -5.86
N PRO A 12 -15.28 9.50 -5.07
CA PRO A 12 -15.01 9.57 -3.63
C PRO A 12 -13.96 10.63 -3.27
N LYS A 13 -14.10 11.28 -2.12
CA LYS A 13 -13.14 12.29 -1.64
C LYS A 13 -12.16 11.65 -0.68
N VAL A 14 -10.88 11.60 -1.06
CA VAL A 14 -9.80 11.11 -0.21
C VAL A 14 -8.83 12.26 0.06
N THR A 15 -8.37 12.39 1.31
CA THR A 15 -7.49 13.48 1.74
C THR A 15 -6.44 12.92 2.68
N VAL A 16 -5.18 13.15 2.35
CA VAL A 16 -4.06 12.90 3.24
C VAL A 16 -3.60 14.22 3.85
N PHE A 17 -3.36 14.23 5.15
CA PHE A 17 -2.97 15.43 5.88
C PHE A 17 -2.02 15.10 7.01
N GLU A 18 -1.17 16.08 7.32
CA GLU A 18 -0.29 16.07 8.46
C GLU A 18 -1.05 16.54 9.71
N ARG A 19 -0.79 15.89 10.85
CA ARG A 19 -1.25 16.35 12.16
C ARG A 19 -0.14 16.22 13.19
N PHE A 20 0.04 17.26 14.01
CA PHE A 20 0.94 17.20 15.15
C PHE A 20 0.24 16.50 16.32
N VAL A 21 0.76 15.34 16.72
CA VAL A 21 0.22 14.51 17.80
C VAL A 21 1.36 14.05 18.70
N ARG A 22 1.26 14.34 20.01
CA ARG A 22 2.24 13.93 21.03
C ARG A 22 3.69 14.26 20.66
N GLY A 23 3.94 15.47 20.16
CA GLY A 23 5.30 15.91 19.82
C GLY A 23 5.80 15.44 18.44
N LYS A 24 4.97 14.75 17.65
CA LYS A 24 5.36 14.18 16.35
C LYS A 24 4.41 14.61 15.23
N HIS A 25 4.97 14.85 14.06
CA HIS A 25 4.23 15.14 12.83
C HIS A 25 3.80 13.82 12.19
N VAL A 26 2.55 13.41 12.35
CA VAL A 26 2.04 12.11 11.86
C VAL A 26 1.11 12.34 10.68
N LEU A 27 1.23 11.48 9.66
CA LEU A 27 0.34 11.49 8.51
C LEU A 27 -0.95 10.71 8.78
N TYR A 28 -2.06 11.28 8.34
CA TYR A 28 -3.38 10.69 8.40
C TYR A 28 -4.02 10.69 7.02
N LEU A 29 -4.68 9.60 6.70
CA LEU A 29 -5.57 9.47 5.57
C LEU A 29 -7.01 9.64 6.05
N ARG A 30 -7.83 10.37 5.31
CA ARG A 30 -9.27 10.55 5.58
C ARG A 30 -10.04 10.40 4.29
N TRP A 31 -11.13 9.65 4.34
CA TRP A 31 -12.01 9.44 3.20
C TRP A 31 -13.47 9.36 3.64
N TRP A 32 -14.38 9.61 2.71
CA TRP A 32 -15.79 9.32 2.92
C TRP A 32 -16.04 7.85 2.65
N ASP A 33 -16.61 7.14 3.63
CA ASP A 33 -17.04 5.76 3.50
C ASP A 33 -18.53 5.75 3.11
N PRO A 34 -18.86 5.36 1.86
CA PRO A 34 -20.24 5.37 1.38
C PRO A 34 -21.12 4.32 2.07
N GLU A 35 -20.54 3.18 2.48
CA GLU A 35 -21.28 2.10 3.15
C GLU A 35 -21.73 2.54 4.54
N LYS A 36 -20.82 3.18 5.30
CA LYS A 36 -21.11 3.68 6.65
C LYS A 36 -21.69 5.09 6.67
N LYS A 37 -21.80 5.74 5.50
CA LYS A 37 -22.22 7.14 5.33
C LYS A 37 -21.53 8.08 6.32
N ASN A 38 -20.23 7.89 6.52
CA ASN A 38 -19.47 8.65 7.51
C ASN A 38 -18.03 8.85 7.07
N TRP A 39 -17.38 9.89 7.59
CA TRP A 39 -15.95 10.08 7.43
C TRP A 39 -15.19 9.00 8.20
N ARG A 40 -14.23 8.38 7.52
CA ARG A 40 -13.25 7.48 8.11
C ARG A 40 -11.89 8.13 8.04
N HIS A 41 -11.01 7.69 8.94
CA HIS A 41 -9.63 8.11 8.98
C HIS A 41 -8.72 6.94 9.38
N LYS A 42 -7.49 6.96 8.88
CA LYS A 42 -6.44 5.97 9.19
C LYS A 42 -5.14 6.71 9.43
N SER A 43 -4.48 6.40 10.55
CA SER A 43 -3.10 6.83 10.77
C SER A 43 -2.20 6.07 9.82
N LEU A 44 -1.34 6.78 9.10
CA LEU A 44 -0.25 6.17 8.34
C LEU A 44 0.98 5.93 9.22
N SER A 45 0.96 6.40 10.47
CA SER A 45 1.99 6.21 11.51
C SER A 45 3.41 6.58 11.07
N ARG A 46 3.53 7.36 9.99
CA ARG A 46 4.79 7.77 9.38
C ARG A 46 4.95 9.28 9.53
N GLY A 47 6.17 9.69 9.82
CA GLY A 47 6.52 11.08 10.00
C GLY A 47 6.73 11.78 8.66
N LEU A 48 6.00 12.87 8.39
CA LEU A 48 6.22 13.65 7.16
C LEU A 48 7.51 14.47 7.23
N ARG A 49 7.84 14.97 8.42
CA ARG A 49 8.95 15.90 8.62
C ARG A 49 10.13 15.25 9.31
N THR A 50 11.32 15.71 8.96
CA THR A 50 12.55 15.46 9.72
C THR A 50 12.50 16.18 11.06
N GLY A 51 13.42 15.85 11.98
CA GLY A 51 13.59 16.59 13.24
C GLY A 51 13.89 18.09 13.05
N SER A 52 14.40 18.48 11.87
CA SER A 52 14.62 19.88 11.46
C SER A 52 13.39 20.56 10.82
N GLY A 53 12.23 19.88 10.77
CA GLY A 53 10.98 20.44 10.25
C GLY A 53 10.84 20.45 8.73
N ARG A 54 11.80 19.87 7.99
CA ARG A 54 11.76 19.76 6.52
C ARG A 54 10.87 18.59 6.09
N ILE A 55 10.10 18.78 5.03
CA ILE A 55 9.25 17.72 4.46
C ILE A 55 10.15 16.70 3.77
N VAL A 56 9.95 15.42 4.09
CA VAL A 56 10.62 14.31 3.42
C VAL A 56 9.84 13.96 2.16
N GLU A 57 10.38 14.30 0.99
CA GLU A 57 9.69 14.11 -0.30
C GLU A 57 9.29 12.66 -0.55
N THR A 58 10.15 11.70 -0.24
CA THR A 58 9.84 10.27 -0.36
C THR A 58 8.62 9.87 0.46
N THR A 59 8.50 10.40 1.68
CA THR A 59 7.36 10.14 2.55
C THR A 59 6.10 10.85 2.04
N ALA A 60 6.24 12.09 1.54
CA ALA A 60 5.13 12.82 0.94
C ALA A 60 4.58 12.08 -0.28
N LYS A 61 5.45 11.62 -1.19
CA LYS A 61 5.08 10.83 -2.37
C LYS A 61 4.39 9.53 -1.97
N TRP A 62 4.95 8.79 -1.02
CA TRP A 62 4.31 7.59 -0.48
C TRP A 62 2.94 7.89 0.14
N ALA A 63 2.77 9.02 0.83
CA ALA A 63 1.48 9.39 1.44
C ALA A 63 0.42 9.73 0.38
N ILE A 64 0.83 10.36 -0.73
CA ILE A 64 -0.02 10.61 -1.90
C ILE A 64 -0.41 9.29 -2.57
N ASP A 65 0.54 8.37 -2.75
CA ASP A 65 0.32 7.03 -3.31
C ASP A 65 -0.71 6.24 -2.48
N GLN A 66 -0.62 6.28 -1.15
CA GLN A 66 -1.63 5.69 -0.27
C GLN A 66 -3.02 6.33 -0.42
N ALA A 67 -3.08 7.64 -0.69
CA ALA A 67 -4.34 8.32 -0.95
C ALA A 67 -4.92 7.94 -2.31
N GLN A 68 -4.07 7.75 -3.33
CA GLN A 68 -4.45 7.28 -4.65
C GLN A 68 -4.98 5.85 -4.59
N ALA A 69 -4.26 4.93 -3.95
CA ALA A 69 -4.68 3.54 -3.76
C ALA A 69 -6.04 3.45 -3.03
N LYS A 70 -6.27 4.32 -2.03
CA LYS A 70 -7.56 4.35 -1.33
C LYS A 70 -8.67 4.95 -2.18
N TYR A 71 -8.35 5.93 -3.02
CA TYR A 71 -9.32 6.47 -3.97
C TYR A 71 -9.73 5.41 -4.98
N ASP A 72 -8.76 4.67 -5.50
CA ASP A 72 -8.95 3.56 -6.43
C ASP A 72 -9.88 2.50 -5.85
N GLU A 73 -9.57 2.01 -4.63
CA GLU A 73 -10.41 1.05 -3.87
C GLU A 73 -11.87 1.54 -3.69
N LEU A 74 -12.08 2.85 -3.52
CA LEU A 74 -13.42 3.43 -3.37
C LEU A 74 -14.11 3.72 -4.71
N SER A 75 -13.34 3.78 -5.80
CA SER A 75 -13.82 4.12 -7.13
C SER A 75 -14.10 2.89 -7.99
N GLU A 76 -13.49 1.75 -7.69
CA GLU A 76 -13.75 0.52 -8.41
C GLU A 76 -15.17 -0.01 -8.09
N PRO A 77 -16.01 -0.24 -9.12
CA PRO A 77 -17.18 -1.08 -8.94
C PRO A 77 -16.70 -2.51 -8.69
N ILE A 78 -17.22 -3.15 -7.64
CA ILE A 78 -16.91 -4.53 -7.23
C ILE A 78 -16.69 -5.45 -8.45
N GLY A 79 -15.42 -5.65 -8.79
CA GLY A 79 -14.89 -6.48 -9.87
C GLY A 79 -13.52 -6.96 -9.41
N PRO A 80 -13.05 -8.16 -9.82
CA PRO A 80 -11.91 -8.81 -9.19
C PRO A 80 -10.64 -7.95 -9.32
N PRO A 81 -9.74 -8.02 -8.32
CA PRO A 81 -8.66 -7.06 -8.14
C PRO A 81 -7.72 -7.06 -9.34
N VAL A 82 -7.73 -5.98 -10.13
CA VAL A 82 -6.62 -5.69 -11.02
C VAL A 82 -5.48 -5.21 -10.15
N THR A 83 -4.57 -6.14 -9.86
CA THR A 83 -3.27 -5.85 -9.26
C THR A 83 -2.66 -4.71 -10.06
N THR A 84 -2.57 -3.52 -9.45
CA THR A 84 -1.80 -2.40 -10.02
C THR A 84 -0.34 -2.82 -10.01
N GLU A 85 0.07 -3.43 -11.11
CA GLU A 85 1.44 -3.49 -11.56
C GLU A 85 1.98 -2.06 -11.57
N SER A 86 3.14 -1.88 -10.94
CA SER A 86 3.85 -0.62 -10.84
C SER A 86 4.10 -0.02 -12.23
N PRO A 87 4.11 1.32 -12.40
CA PRO A 87 4.50 1.94 -13.66
C PRO A 87 6.01 1.75 -13.90
N GLY A 88 6.37 0.60 -14.47
CA GLY A 88 7.66 0.31 -15.06
C GLY A 88 7.50 0.17 -16.57
N THR A 89 7.78 1.25 -17.27
CA THR A 89 7.84 1.33 -18.74
C THR A 89 8.79 0.28 -19.32
N THR A 90 8.20 -0.63 -20.12
CA THR A 90 8.68 -1.13 -21.43
C THR A 90 9.86 -2.12 -21.48
N GLU A 91 9.48 -3.40 -21.69
CA GLU A 91 9.91 -4.24 -22.84
C GLU A 91 11.01 -5.33 -22.67
N LEU A 92 10.60 -6.56 -23.06
CA LEU A 92 11.35 -7.75 -23.56
C LEU A 92 12.07 -8.73 -22.58
N GLN A 93 11.39 -9.84 -22.25
CA GLN A 93 11.74 -11.28 -22.51
C GLN A 93 11.34 -12.27 -21.38
N PRO A 94 10.83 -13.48 -21.72
CA PRO A 94 10.41 -14.48 -20.72
C PRO A 94 11.54 -15.47 -20.43
N GLU A 95 12.27 -15.29 -19.33
CA GLU A 95 13.25 -16.31 -18.88
C GLU A 95 12.93 -16.80 -17.46
N THR A 96 12.30 -17.97 -17.46
CA THR A 96 11.99 -18.86 -16.34
C THR A 96 13.15 -19.04 -15.34
N PRO A 97 13.01 -18.72 -14.05
CA PRO A 97 13.95 -19.24 -13.06
C PRO A 97 13.62 -20.72 -12.75
N SER A 98 14.36 -21.63 -13.41
CA SER A 98 14.41 -23.05 -13.08
C SER A 98 15.09 -23.25 -11.72
N LEU A 99 14.31 -23.53 -10.68
CA LEU A 99 14.81 -24.18 -9.45
C LEU A 99 14.66 -25.70 -9.60
N PRO A 100 15.72 -26.51 -9.42
CA PRO A 100 15.60 -27.96 -9.49
C PRO A 100 14.80 -28.49 -8.29
N GLN A 101 13.60 -29.02 -8.55
CA GLN A 101 12.85 -29.81 -7.58
C GLN A 101 13.67 -31.04 -7.18
N THR A 102 14.29 -31.01 -6.01
CA THR A 102 14.84 -32.22 -5.39
C THR A 102 13.66 -33.07 -4.91
N LYS A 103 13.32 -34.10 -5.71
CA LYS A 103 12.38 -35.16 -5.31
C LYS A 103 12.85 -35.79 -4.00
N ARG A 104 12.19 -35.46 -2.88
CA ARG A 104 12.23 -36.28 -1.66
C ARG A 104 11.43 -37.54 -1.93
N VAL A 105 12.11 -38.60 -2.36
CA VAL A 105 11.54 -39.95 -2.40
C VAL A 105 11.29 -40.39 -0.96
N ARG A 106 10.01 -40.56 -0.65
CA ARG A 106 9.51 -41.08 0.62
C ARG A 106 9.73 -42.59 0.63
N VAL A 107 10.77 -43.06 1.32
CA VAL A 107 10.96 -44.49 1.59
C VAL A 107 9.95 -44.90 2.67
N HIS A 108 9.10 -45.88 2.36
CA HIS A 108 8.30 -46.60 3.34
C HIS A 108 8.46 -48.11 3.13
N VAL A 109 9.35 -48.67 3.96
CA VAL A 109 9.28 -49.96 4.70
C VAL A 109 8.38 -51.07 4.14
N ARG A 110 8.94 -52.28 3.93
CA ARG A 110 8.56 -53.54 4.63
C ARG A 110 9.44 -54.76 4.27
N ARG A 111 9.87 -55.44 5.35
CA ARG A 111 10.45 -56.79 5.59
C ARG A 111 10.30 -57.87 4.49
N ARG A 112 11.32 -58.74 4.31
CA ARG A 112 11.32 -60.18 4.71
C ARG A 112 12.65 -60.88 4.37
N ALA A 113 13.07 -61.80 5.25
CA ALA A 113 14.15 -62.79 5.07
C ALA A 113 13.80 -63.83 3.99
N PRO A 114 14.76 -64.65 3.53
CA PRO A 114 15.14 -65.86 4.27
C PRO A 114 16.64 -65.96 4.58
#